data_AF-A0A182UM21-F1
#
_entry.id   AF-A0A182UM21-F1
#
_cell.length_a   1.000
_cell.length_b   1.000
_cell.length_c   1.000
_cell.angle_alpha   90.00
_cell.angle_beta   90.00
_cell.angle_gamma   90.00
#
_symmetry.space_group_name_H-M   'P 1'
#
loop_
_entity.id
_entity.type
_entity.pdbx_description
1 polymer ?
#
loop_
_entity_poly.entity_id
_entity_poly.type
_entity_poly.pdbx_seq_one_letter_code
_entity_poly.pdbx_strand_id
1 'polypeptide(L)'
;MVHIGPGPTPDRNEQEHERFSSTLRQSLEFHQFVLLDMACENAPDVLKQASRYELFNASFHWLIIDNHYNSVEEEGTTGENGLFTCPWTMITNSTENGETAKPIQSFTNGTEPDGAMDSDWTASSNGSEATASGHTFDLLATMNVSINAEITVASPTDPSYRGFTLYDLWNPGFISGGKLKIEPLGCYSPAKGLQIPKRESTVVRRRNMDGLRLKIMTVVTQKPHQPFELYLTTPQNTHLDSVHRYNYGLMGMLKEFYNFTFVNRRTKSWGYLRNGKFDGMIGALSRREVDLGGSPMFFRQERHRVVSYTTRTFVERI
;
A
#
# COMPACT_ATOMS: atom_id res chain seq x y z
N MET A 1 -15.88 35.66 -30.98
CA MET A 1 -15.99 34.31 -31.56
C MET A 1 -14.57 33.84 -31.83
N VAL A 2 -14.00 33.02 -30.95
CA VAL A 2 -12.61 32.55 -31.06
C VAL A 2 -12.65 31.13 -31.62
N HIS A 3 -12.10 30.94 -32.82
CA HIS A 3 -11.96 29.64 -33.45
C HIS A 3 -10.77 28.92 -32.80
N ILE A 4 -11.02 27.84 -32.07
CA ILE A 4 -9.98 26.92 -31.59
C ILE A 4 -9.86 25.83 -32.66
N GLY A 5 -8.70 25.75 -33.32
CA GLY A 5 -8.38 24.68 -34.27
C GLY A 5 -8.19 23.33 -33.55
N PRO A 6 -8.30 22.19 -34.26
CA PRO A 6 -8.13 20.88 -33.66
C PRO A 6 -6.70 20.72 -33.15
N GLY A 7 -6.55 20.34 -31.88
CA GLY A 7 -5.27 20.04 -31.27
C GLY A 7 -4.59 18.81 -31.90
N PRO A 8 -3.29 18.60 -31.63
CA PRO A 8 -2.54 17.49 -32.20
C PRO A 8 -3.16 16.15 -31.81
N THR A 9 -3.34 15.29 -32.81
CA THR A 9 -3.80 13.90 -32.62
C THR A 9 -2.73 13.11 -31.88
N PRO A 10 -3.08 12.42 -30.78
CA PRO A 10 -2.10 11.66 -29.98
C PRO A 10 -1.47 10.52 -30.78
N ASP A 11 -0.23 10.19 -30.47
CA ASP A 11 0.57 9.17 -31.17
C ASP A 11 -0.05 7.77 -30.97
N ARG A 12 0.13 6.86 -31.94
CA ARG A 12 -0.51 5.53 -31.95
C ARG A 12 -0.14 4.69 -30.72
N ASN A 13 1.09 4.85 -30.22
CA ASN A 13 1.56 4.20 -28.99
C ASN A 13 0.95 4.80 -27.72
N GLU A 14 0.61 6.10 -27.70
CA GLU A 14 -0.12 6.73 -26.60
C GLU A 14 -1.59 6.32 -26.61
N GLN A 15 -2.19 6.22 -27.79
CA GLN A 15 -3.55 5.72 -27.96
C GLN A 15 -3.68 4.25 -27.54
N GLU A 16 -2.69 3.41 -27.83
CA GLU A 16 -2.69 2.00 -27.39
C GLU A 16 -2.51 1.88 -25.87
N HIS A 17 -1.64 2.67 -25.25
CA HIS A 17 -1.50 2.72 -23.78
C HIS A 17 -2.76 3.26 -23.08
N GLU A 18 -3.37 4.33 -23.61
CA GLU A 18 -4.63 4.86 -23.08
C GLU A 18 -5.78 3.87 -23.27
N ARG A 19 -5.81 3.16 -24.41
CA ARG A 19 -6.82 2.13 -24.67
C ARG A 19 -6.68 0.96 -23.72
N PHE A 20 -5.46 0.44 -23.53
CA PHE A 20 -5.17 -0.61 -22.55
C PHE A 20 -5.53 -0.16 -21.12
N SER A 21 -5.16 1.06 -20.73
CA SER A 21 -5.52 1.65 -19.44
C SER A 21 -7.03 1.81 -19.27
N SER A 22 -7.75 2.24 -20.32
CA SER A 22 -9.20 2.41 -20.31
C SER A 22 -9.95 1.09 -20.21
N THR A 23 -9.46 0.04 -20.89
CA THR A 23 -10.03 -1.31 -20.82
C THR A 23 -9.78 -1.93 -19.44
N LEU A 24 -8.58 -1.77 -18.87
CA LEU A 24 -8.28 -2.16 -17.49
C LEU A 24 -9.14 -1.39 -16.49
N ARG A 25 -9.37 -0.09 -16.69
CA ARG A 25 -10.24 0.71 -15.80
C ARG A 25 -11.70 0.29 -15.89
N GLN A 26 -12.17 -0.03 -17.09
CA GLN A 26 -13.54 -0.50 -17.31
C GLN A 26 -13.75 -1.92 -16.76
N SER A 27 -12.67 -2.69 -16.61
CA SER A 27 -12.70 -4.03 -16.01
C SER A 27 -12.63 -4.04 -14.48
N LEU A 28 -12.41 -2.88 -13.83
CA LEU A 28 -12.42 -2.70 -12.37
C LEU A 28 -13.81 -2.82 -11.73
N GLU A 29 -14.89 -2.82 -12.52
CA GLU A 29 -16.26 -3.03 -12.03
C GLU A 29 -16.55 -4.50 -11.68
N PHE A 30 -15.68 -5.43 -12.10
CA PHE A 30 -15.79 -6.85 -11.79
C PHE A 30 -14.60 -7.29 -10.94
N HIS A 31 -14.81 -8.25 -10.03
CA HIS A 31 -13.69 -8.93 -9.37
C HIS A 31 -12.98 -9.77 -10.43
N GLN A 32 -11.72 -9.45 -10.71
CA GLN A 32 -10.94 -10.12 -11.73
C GLN A 32 -9.92 -11.04 -11.09
N PHE A 33 -9.78 -12.24 -11.63
CA PHE A 33 -8.78 -13.19 -11.18
C PHE A 33 -7.56 -13.15 -12.11
N VAL A 34 -6.37 -12.99 -11.53
CA VAL A 34 -5.11 -12.99 -12.25
C VAL A 34 -4.30 -14.20 -11.79
N LEU A 35 -3.98 -15.09 -12.72
CA LEU A 35 -3.04 -16.18 -12.51
C LEU A 35 -1.70 -15.79 -13.12
N LEU A 36 -0.63 -15.82 -12.34
CA LEU A 36 0.72 -15.54 -12.80
C LEU A 36 1.64 -16.69 -12.42
N ASP A 37 2.35 -17.24 -13.39
CA ASP A 37 3.38 -18.26 -13.18
C ASP A 37 4.76 -17.60 -13.19
N MET A 38 5.49 -17.68 -12.07
CA MET A 38 6.82 -17.09 -11.94
C MET A 38 7.90 -17.83 -12.75
N ALA A 39 7.60 -19.00 -13.32
CA ALA A 39 8.50 -19.68 -14.26
C ALA A 39 8.56 -18.96 -15.63
N CYS A 40 7.60 -18.07 -15.91
CA CYS A 40 7.57 -17.28 -17.13
C CYS A 40 8.57 -16.12 -17.06
N GLU A 41 9.36 -15.93 -18.13
CA GLU A 41 10.46 -14.95 -18.21
C GLU A 41 10.04 -13.52 -17.81
N ASN A 42 8.86 -13.07 -18.26
CA ASN A 42 8.36 -11.70 -18.02
C ASN A 42 7.54 -11.55 -16.72
N ALA A 43 7.35 -12.61 -15.93
CA ALA A 43 6.49 -12.56 -14.75
C ALA A 43 6.93 -11.51 -13.70
N PRO A 44 8.23 -11.35 -13.39
CA PRO A 44 8.68 -10.28 -12.49
C PRO A 44 8.30 -8.87 -12.98
N ASP A 45 8.33 -8.64 -14.29
CA ASP A 45 8.00 -7.34 -14.86
C ASP A 45 6.49 -7.06 -14.83
N VAL A 46 5.66 -8.09 -14.94
CA VAL A 46 4.21 -7.99 -14.69
C VAL A 46 3.96 -7.53 -13.25
N LEU A 47 4.63 -8.13 -12.26
CA LEU A 47 4.49 -7.73 -10.86
C LEU A 47 4.99 -6.30 -10.61
N LYS A 48 6.12 -5.90 -11.21
CA LYS A 48 6.62 -4.52 -11.13
C LYS A 48 5.63 -3.52 -11.73
N GLN A 49 5.02 -3.84 -12.87
CA GLN A 49 3.99 -2.99 -13.48
C GLN A 49 2.72 -2.95 -12.61
N ALA A 50 2.30 -4.08 -12.05
CA ALA A 50 1.16 -4.15 -11.14
C ALA A 50 1.37 -3.26 -9.90
N SER A 51 2.57 -3.29 -9.31
CA SER A 51 2.99 -2.39 -8.23
C SER A 51 2.93 -0.92 -8.68
N ARG A 52 3.57 -0.59 -9.82
CA ARG A 52 3.67 0.78 -10.36
C ARG A 52 2.32 1.42 -10.65
N TYR A 53 1.38 0.63 -11.18
CA TYR A 53 0.04 1.08 -11.55
C TYR A 53 -1.01 0.79 -10.48
N GLU A 54 -0.59 0.42 -9.26
CA GLU A 54 -1.45 0.16 -8.10
C GLU A 54 -2.52 -0.93 -8.35
N LEU A 55 -2.23 -1.90 -9.23
CA LEU A 55 -3.15 -2.99 -9.59
C LEU A 55 -3.34 -4.00 -8.46
N PHE A 56 -2.40 -4.12 -7.52
CA PHE A 56 -2.60 -4.91 -6.30
C PHE A 56 -3.68 -4.31 -5.38
N ASN A 57 -3.96 -3.01 -5.53
CA ASN A 57 -4.87 -2.27 -4.66
C ASN A 57 -6.26 -2.11 -5.30
N ALA A 58 -6.43 -2.62 -6.52
CA ALA A 58 -7.65 -2.65 -7.29
C ALA A 58 -8.45 -3.94 -7.05
N SER A 59 -9.59 -4.12 -7.75
CA SER A 59 -10.51 -5.27 -7.62
C SER A 59 -9.95 -6.58 -8.22
N PHE A 60 -8.68 -6.89 -7.97
CA PHE A 60 -7.99 -8.08 -8.50
C PHE A 60 -7.65 -9.08 -7.41
N HIS A 61 -7.91 -10.36 -7.68
CA HIS A 61 -7.45 -11.50 -6.88
C HIS A 61 -6.28 -12.16 -7.61
N TRP A 62 -5.10 -12.11 -7.01
CA TRP A 62 -3.87 -12.62 -7.60
C TRP A 62 -3.57 -14.01 -7.04
N LEU A 63 -3.40 -14.99 -7.93
CA LEU A 63 -2.76 -16.26 -7.62
C LEU A 63 -1.42 -16.29 -8.34
N ILE A 64 -0.33 -16.26 -7.57
CA ILE A 64 1.04 -16.27 -8.09
C ILE A 64 1.63 -17.65 -7.78
N ILE A 65 1.97 -18.42 -8.80
CA ILE A 65 2.68 -19.68 -8.66
C ILE A 65 4.16 -19.36 -8.56
N ASP A 66 4.78 -19.67 -7.42
CA ASP A 66 6.20 -19.48 -7.21
C ASP A 66 7.00 -20.49 -8.05
N ASN A 67 8.17 -20.08 -8.52
CA ASN A 67 9.07 -20.93 -9.31
C ASN A 67 10.18 -21.57 -8.48
N HIS A 68 10.29 -21.21 -7.20
CA HIS A 68 11.26 -21.79 -6.28
C HIS A 68 10.62 -22.92 -5.46
N TYR A 69 11.22 -24.10 -5.54
CA TYR A 69 10.99 -25.16 -4.59
C TYR A 69 11.99 -24.99 -3.44
N ASN A 70 11.51 -24.59 -2.26
CA ASN A 70 12.33 -24.62 -1.05
C ASN A 70 12.28 -26.03 -0.45
N SER A 71 13.39 -26.77 -0.55
CA SER A 71 13.58 -27.99 0.24
C SER A 71 13.63 -27.62 1.72
N VAL A 72 12.70 -28.19 2.47
CA VAL A 72 12.40 -27.95 3.90
C VAL A 72 13.62 -27.72 4.79
N GLU A 73 13.60 -26.63 5.57
CA GLU A 73 14.13 -26.61 6.94
C GLU A 73 13.07 -25.94 7.86
N GLU A 74 12.60 -26.70 8.85
CA GLU A 74 11.65 -26.37 9.93
C GLU A 74 10.13 -26.43 9.64
N GLU A 75 9.53 -27.57 10.06
CA GLU A 75 8.08 -27.81 10.10
C GLU A 75 7.44 -27.25 11.39
N GLY A 76 6.54 -26.29 11.25
CA GLY A 76 5.61 -25.91 12.31
C GLY A 76 4.29 -26.66 12.19
N THR A 77 4.07 -27.72 12.96
CA THR A 77 2.74 -28.34 13.09
C THR A 77 1.97 -27.72 14.25
N THR A 78 0.96 -26.91 13.98
CA THR A 78 -0.09 -26.61 14.95
C THR A 78 -1.44 -27.05 14.40
N GLY A 79 -1.87 -28.23 14.83
CA GLY A 79 -3.23 -28.71 14.68
C GLY A 79 -3.75 -29.16 16.04
N GLU A 80 -4.40 -28.25 16.78
CA GLU A 80 -5.37 -28.71 17.77
C GLU A 80 -6.59 -29.22 17.00
N ASN A 81 -6.90 -30.51 17.23
CA ASN A 81 -7.97 -31.31 16.63
C ASN A 81 -7.70 -31.88 15.23
N GLY A 82 -6.66 -32.71 15.10
CA GLY A 82 -6.76 -34.06 14.51
C GLY A 82 -7.23 -34.27 13.06
N LEU A 83 -7.50 -33.24 12.24
CA LEU A 83 -7.99 -33.45 10.86
C LEU A 83 -7.33 -32.57 9.77
N PHE A 84 -6.36 -31.72 10.11
CA PHE A 84 -5.68 -30.84 9.14
C PHE A 84 -4.16 -30.95 9.28
N THR A 85 -3.49 -31.38 8.22
CA THR A 85 -2.02 -31.37 8.12
C THR A 85 -1.62 -30.64 6.84
N CYS A 86 -1.59 -29.31 6.90
CA CYS A 86 -0.83 -28.51 5.95
C CYS A 86 0.54 -28.23 6.58
N PRO A 87 1.64 -28.79 6.06
CA PRO A 87 2.97 -28.33 6.42
C PRO A 87 3.11 -26.88 5.94
N TRP A 88 3.43 -25.97 6.85
CA TRP A 88 3.73 -24.58 6.52
C TRP A 88 5.08 -24.21 7.10
N THR A 89 5.85 -23.47 6.32
CA THR A 89 7.14 -22.91 6.73
C THR A 89 6.93 -21.45 7.07
N MET A 90 7.53 -20.99 8.17
CA MET A 90 7.57 -19.57 8.48
C MET A 90 8.50 -18.88 7.48
N ILE A 91 7.94 -18.07 6.57
CA ILE A 91 8.72 -17.24 5.67
C ILE A 91 8.97 -15.90 6.37
N THR A 92 10.23 -15.60 6.66
CA THR A 92 10.66 -14.31 7.22
C THR A 92 11.28 -13.45 6.11
N ASN A 93 10.96 -12.15 6.09
CA ASN A 93 11.59 -11.24 5.14
C ASN A 93 13.06 -11.03 5.53
N SER A 94 14.00 -11.28 4.63
CA SER A 94 15.45 -11.14 4.84
C SER A 94 15.97 -9.70 4.73
N THR A 95 15.10 -8.70 4.54
CA THR A 95 15.48 -7.28 4.49
C THR A 95 15.63 -6.68 5.89
N GLU A 96 16.74 -6.98 6.56
CA GLU A 96 17.23 -6.22 7.74
C GLU A 96 18.23 -5.12 7.40
N ASN A 97 18.57 -4.92 6.12
CA ASN A 97 19.37 -3.77 5.72
C ASN A 97 18.45 -2.58 5.42
N GLY A 98 18.53 -1.57 6.29
CA GLY A 98 17.76 -0.33 6.26
C GLY A 98 18.06 0.59 5.07
N GLU A 99 17.79 0.12 3.85
CA GLU A 99 17.58 1.01 2.72
C GLU A 99 16.09 1.34 2.66
N THR A 100 15.74 2.45 3.31
CA THR A 100 14.50 3.16 3.01
C THR A 100 14.42 3.36 1.51
N ALA A 101 13.45 2.71 0.86
CA ALA A 101 13.07 3.05 -0.50
C ALA A 101 12.91 4.58 -0.55
N LYS A 102 13.80 5.24 -1.33
CA LYS A 102 13.74 6.69 -1.47
C LYS A 102 12.34 7.02 -2.00
N PRO A 103 11.62 7.98 -1.41
CA PRO A 103 10.38 8.47 -2.00
C PRO A 103 10.66 8.79 -3.46
N ILE A 104 9.76 8.38 -4.36
CA ILE A 104 9.76 8.88 -5.75
C ILE A 104 9.94 10.39 -5.66
N GLN A 105 11.08 10.87 -6.14
CA GLN A 105 11.47 12.26 -6.00
C GLN A 105 10.39 13.14 -6.61
N SER A 106 9.98 14.18 -5.87
CA SER A 106 9.16 15.24 -6.43
C SER A 106 9.93 15.88 -7.58
N PHE A 107 9.32 15.96 -8.76
CA PHE A 107 9.80 16.81 -9.85
C PHE A 107 9.92 18.25 -9.33
N THR A 108 11.16 18.68 -9.09
CA THR A 108 11.49 20.10 -8.92
C THR A 108 11.77 20.67 -10.30
N ASN A 109 10.90 21.57 -10.76
CA ASN A 109 11.22 22.47 -11.87
C ASN A 109 12.30 23.47 -11.41
N GLY A 110 13.45 23.44 -12.07
CA GLY A 110 14.56 24.38 -11.89
C GLY A 110 15.53 24.28 -13.06
N THR A 111 15.76 25.43 -13.70
CA THR A 111 16.42 25.72 -14.98
C THR A 111 17.95 25.52 -15.00
N GLU A 112 18.50 25.27 -16.21
CA GLU A 112 19.91 25.42 -16.72
C GLU A 112 20.95 24.29 -16.51
N PRO A 113 21.99 24.16 -17.39
CA PRO A 113 22.01 24.10 -18.86
C PRO A 113 22.79 22.85 -19.37
N ASP A 114 22.93 22.75 -20.70
CA ASP A 114 23.46 21.62 -21.50
C ASP A 114 24.73 20.88 -21.01
N GLY A 115 24.69 19.55 -21.16
CA GLY A 115 25.84 18.73 -21.58
C GLY A 115 26.68 18.04 -20.50
N ALA A 116 26.33 16.79 -20.16
CA ALA A 116 27.30 15.71 -19.86
C ALA A 116 26.57 14.35 -19.76
N MET A 117 26.89 13.42 -20.67
CA MET A 117 26.68 11.99 -20.42
C MET A 117 27.71 11.58 -19.36
N ASP A 118 27.27 11.01 -18.25
CA ASP A 118 28.16 10.26 -17.38
C ASP A 118 27.63 8.83 -17.22
N SER A 119 28.49 7.92 -17.63
CA SER A 119 28.30 6.49 -17.71
C SER A 119 29.30 5.86 -16.76
N ASP A 120 28.87 5.49 -15.56
CA ASP A 120 29.58 4.46 -14.80
C ASP A 120 28.75 3.93 -13.65
N TRP A 121 28.29 2.68 -13.78
CA TRP A 121 27.95 1.82 -12.66
C TRP A 121 28.70 0.50 -12.86
N THR A 122 29.97 0.49 -12.44
CA THR A 122 30.73 -0.75 -12.26
C THR A 122 30.35 -1.37 -10.92
N ALA A 123 29.62 -2.48 -10.95
CA ALA A 123 29.34 -3.29 -9.76
C ALA A 123 30.58 -4.12 -9.40
N SER A 124 31.21 -3.78 -8.28
CA SER A 124 32.24 -4.62 -7.64
C SER A 124 31.54 -5.62 -6.73
N SER A 125 31.56 -6.90 -7.11
CA SER A 125 31.15 -8.03 -6.29
C SER A 125 32.23 -8.36 -5.26
N ASN A 126 31.91 -8.30 -3.97
CA ASN A 126 32.49 -9.14 -2.93
C ASN A 126 31.68 -9.00 -1.63
N GLY A 127 30.88 -10.01 -1.31
CA GLY A 127 30.09 -10.10 -0.10
C GLY A 127 29.54 -11.51 0.05
N SER A 128 29.98 -12.18 1.09
CA SER A 128 29.77 -13.57 1.48
C SER A 128 28.31 -14.06 1.44
N GLU A 129 28.15 -15.33 1.08
CA GLU A 129 26.91 -16.13 1.10
C GLU A 129 26.04 -15.85 2.32
N ALA A 130 24.87 -15.27 2.07
CA ALA A 130 23.74 -15.20 2.98
C ALA A 130 22.58 -15.97 2.33
N THR A 131 22.21 -17.08 2.93
CA THR A 131 21.10 -17.95 2.51
C THR A 131 19.76 -17.27 2.80
N ALA A 132 19.12 -16.75 1.75
CA ALA A 132 17.70 -16.41 1.72
C ALA A 132 17.04 -17.16 0.55
N SER A 133 15.93 -17.83 0.83
CA SER A 133 15.27 -18.80 -0.04
C SER A 133 13.92 -18.27 -0.53
N GLY A 134 13.86 -17.48 -1.62
CA GLY A 134 12.56 -17.18 -2.27
C GLY A 134 12.48 -15.88 -3.07
N HIS A 135 12.82 -15.94 -4.36
CA HIS A 135 12.81 -14.80 -5.28
C HIS A 135 11.44 -14.07 -5.38
N THR A 136 10.31 -14.78 -5.23
CA THR A 136 8.96 -14.18 -5.36
C THR A 136 8.54 -13.37 -4.12
N PHE A 137 8.79 -13.89 -2.92
CA PHE A 137 8.42 -13.23 -1.67
C PHE A 137 9.25 -11.96 -1.45
N ASP A 138 10.56 -12.04 -1.69
CA ASP A 138 11.47 -10.90 -1.61
C ASP A 138 11.09 -9.83 -2.64
N LEU A 139 10.75 -10.23 -3.86
CA LEU A 139 10.28 -9.31 -4.90
C LEU A 139 9.01 -8.57 -4.46
N LEU A 140 8.00 -9.29 -3.97
CA LEU A 140 6.75 -8.68 -3.48
C LEU A 140 6.96 -7.80 -2.25
N ALA A 141 7.98 -8.08 -1.42
CA ALA A 141 8.32 -7.24 -0.28
C ALA A 141 8.80 -5.83 -0.68
N THR A 142 9.30 -5.67 -1.91
CA THR A 142 9.71 -4.37 -2.49
C THR A 142 8.57 -3.61 -3.20
N MET A 143 7.35 -4.16 -3.21
CA MET A 143 6.24 -3.65 -4.01
C MET A 143 5.18 -2.90 -3.20
N ASN A 144 4.45 -2.01 -3.87
CA ASN A 144 3.35 -1.24 -3.31
C ASN A 144 2.08 -2.08 -3.13
N VAL A 145 2.17 -3.08 -2.25
CA VAL A 145 1.05 -3.91 -1.80
C VAL A 145 0.28 -3.14 -0.72
N SER A 146 -1.05 -3.17 -0.79
CA SER A 146 -1.91 -2.56 0.24
C SER A 146 -2.45 -3.57 1.25
N ILE A 147 -3.09 -3.03 2.28
CA ILE A 147 -3.77 -3.81 3.32
C ILE A 147 -5.00 -4.55 2.79
N ASN A 148 -5.61 -4.07 1.71
CA ASN A 148 -6.77 -4.67 1.05
C ASN A 148 -6.40 -5.54 -0.16
N ALA A 149 -5.10 -5.77 -0.42
CA ALA A 149 -4.67 -6.59 -1.53
C ALA A 149 -5.10 -8.06 -1.33
N GLU A 150 -5.61 -8.68 -2.39
CA GLU A 150 -5.97 -10.10 -2.40
C GLU A 150 -4.91 -10.87 -3.19
N ILE A 151 -3.76 -11.12 -2.55
CA ILE A 151 -2.62 -11.82 -3.16
C ILE A 151 -2.41 -13.15 -2.45
N THR A 152 -2.48 -14.23 -3.22
CA THR A 152 -2.10 -15.58 -2.80
C THR A 152 -0.88 -16.04 -3.57
N VAL A 153 0.18 -16.42 -2.86
CA VAL A 153 1.34 -17.09 -3.45
C VAL A 153 1.22 -18.60 -3.20
N ALA A 154 1.29 -19.39 -4.26
CA ALA A 154 1.33 -20.84 -4.23
C ALA A 154 2.78 -21.30 -4.40
N SER A 155 3.40 -21.72 -3.30
CA SER A 155 4.76 -22.26 -3.29
C SER A 155 4.70 -23.78 -3.53
N PRO A 156 5.37 -24.31 -4.57
CA PRO A 156 5.33 -25.73 -4.89
C PRO A 156 5.97 -26.56 -3.77
N THR A 157 5.33 -27.69 -3.41
CA THR A 157 5.87 -28.64 -2.41
C THR A 157 6.79 -29.69 -3.02
N ASP A 158 6.88 -29.74 -4.34
CA ASP A 158 7.71 -30.66 -5.09
C ASP A 158 8.09 -30.06 -6.46
N PRO A 159 9.22 -30.47 -7.06
CA PRO A 159 9.65 -29.97 -8.38
C PRO A 159 8.69 -30.30 -9.54
N SER A 160 7.73 -31.21 -9.36
CA SER A 160 6.73 -31.55 -10.38
C SER A 160 5.45 -30.70 -10.27
N TYR A 161 5.41 -29.71 -9.38
CA TYR A 161 4.29 -28.77 -9.20
C TYR A 161 2.95 -29.49 -8.94
N ARG A 162 2.98 -30.59 -8.20
CA ARG A 162 1.77 -31.38 -7.91
C ARG A 162 1.09 -30.96 -6.62
N GLY A 163 1.84 -30.48 -5.63
CA GLY A 163 1.32 -29.89 -4.41
C GLY A 163 1.79 -28.46 -4.21
N PHE A 164 1.01 -27.71 -3.42
CA PHE A 164 1.31 -26.31 -3.10
C PHE A 164 1.02 -25.99 -1.64
N THR A 165 1.88 -25.21 -1.02
CA THR A 165 1.58 -24.45 0.20
C THR A 165 1.18 -23.03 -0.21
N LEU A 166 0.06 -22.55 0.31
CA LEU A 166 -0.54 -21.26 -0.04
C LEU A 166 -0.26 -20.24 1.05
N TYR A 167 0.10 -19.03 0.64
CA TYR A 167 0.35 -17.89 1.52
C TYR A 167 -0.50 -16.69 1.12
N ASP A 168 -1.13 -16.04 2.10
CA ASP A 168 -1.80 -14.75 1.98
C ASP A 168 -0.79 -13.63 2.22
N LEU A 169 -0.65 -12.70 1.26
CA LEU A 169 0.34 -11.62 1.31
C LEU A 169 -0.35 -10.26 1.33
N TRP A 170 0.05 -9.41 2.26
CA TRP A 170 -0.49 -8.06 2.40
C TRP A 170 0.48 -7.13 3.12
N ASN A 171 0.28 -5.81 3.04
CA ASN A 171 1.11 -4.85 3.77
C ASN A 171 0.24 -3.76 4.43
N PRO A 172 0.41 -3.47 5.73
CA PRO A 172 -0.40 -2.46 6.43
C PRO A 172 -0.24 -1.03 5.86
N GLY A 173 0.86 -0.73 5.17
CA GLY A 173 1.07 0.54 4.51
C GLY A 173 2.49 0.70 3.97
N PHE A 174 2.76 0.16 2.77
CA PHE A 174 4.08 0.17 2.14
C PHE A 174 4.70 1.58 2.06
N ILE A 175 3.93 2.55 1.55
CA ILE A 175 4.37 3.95 1.38
C ILE A 175 4.74 4.60 2.71
N SER A 176 4.14 4.15 3.82
CA SER A 176 4.40 4.65 5.17
C SER A 176 5.46 3.84 5.92
N GLY A 177 6.17 2.93 5.23
CA GLY A 177 7.23 2.10 5.80
C GLY A 177 6.75 0.80 6.44
N GLY A 178 5.53 0.36 6.14
CA GLY A 178 5.02 -0.95 6.53
C GLY A 178 5.77 -2.08 5.84
N LYS A 179 5.90 -3.22 6.52
CA LYS A 179 6.54 -4.42 6.00
C LYS A 179 5.50 -5.40 5.48
N LEU A 180 5.84 -6.12 4.41
CA LEU A 180 5.00 -7.19 3.89
C LEU A 180 4.79 -8.26 4.96
N LYS A 181 3.53 -8.63 5.18
CA LYS A 181 3.08 -9.72 6.04
C LYS A 181 2.78 -10.92 5.15
N ILE A 182 3.35 -12.06 5.52
CA ILE A 182 3.17 -13.35 4.84
C ILE A 182 2.49 -14.26 5.85
N GLU A 183 1.25 -14.64 5.57
CA GLU A 183 0.45 -15.51 6.45
C GLU A 183 0.14 -16.83 5.74
N PRO A 184 0.18 -17.98 6.43
CA PRO A 184 -0.29 -19.22 5.85
C PRO A 184 -1.77 -19.15 5.53
N LEU A 185 -2.12 -19.57 4.32
CA LEU A 185 -3.49 -19.63 3.85
C LEU A 185 -4.03 -21.06 3.85
N GLY A 186 -3.22 -22.03 3.46
CA GLY A 186 -3.66 -23.42 3.30
C GLY A 186 -2.71 -24.21 2.42
N CYS A 187 -3.18 -25.34 1.91
CA CYS A 187 -2.40 -26.18 1.02
C CYS A 187 -3.26 -26.92 0.01
N TYR A 188 -2.65 -27.33 -1.10
CA TYR A 188 -3.25 -28.18 -2.12
C TYR A 188 -2.39 -29.43 -2.31
N SER A 189 -3.04 -30.58 -2.44
CA SER A 189 -2.39 -31.80 -2.91
C SER A 189 -3.34 -32.59 -3.81
N PRO A 190 -2.85 -33.45 -4.72
CA PRO A 190 -3.71 -34.26 -5.57
C PRO A 190 -4.57 -35.25 -4.78
N ALA A 191 -4.06 -35.73 -3.63
CA ALA A 191 -4.74 -36.73 -2.81
C ALA A 191 -5.86 -36.14 -1.93
N LYS A 192 -5.66 -34.93 -1.39
CA LYS A 192 -6.59 -34.31 -0.43
C LYS A 192 -7.35 -33.10 -1.01
N GLY A 193 -6.99 -32.63 -2.21
CA GLY A 193 -7.52 -31.40 -2.79
C GLY A 193 -7.04 -30.14 -2.06
N LEU A 194 -7.77 -29.04 -2.26
CA LEU A 194 -7.54 -27.76 -1.60
C LEU A 194 -8.04 -27.82 -0.15
N GLN A 195 -7.17 -27.51 0.79
CA GLN A 195 -7.46 -27.44 2.22
C GLN A 195 -7.18 -26.02 2.70
N ILE A 196 -8.24 -25.30 3.09
CA ILE A 196 -8.15 -23.98 3.72
C ILE A 196 -8.78 -24.10 5.11
N PRO A 197 -8.02 -23.89 6.20
CA PRO A 197 -8.58 -23.94 7.55
C PRO A 197 -9.57 -22.79 7.75
N LYS A 198 -10.59 -23.05 8.58
CA LYS A 198 -11.51 -22.00 9.01
C LYS A 198 -10.72 -20.97 9.82
N ARG A 199 -10.83 -19.71 9.43
CA ARG A 199 -10.15 -18.58 10.08
C ARG A 199 -11.04 -17.35 10.10
N GLU A 200 -10.60 -16.34 10.84
CA GLU A 200 -11.30 -15.07 10.93
C GLU A 200 -11.33 -14.34 9.58
N SER A 201 -12.24 -13.36 9.45
CA SER A 201 -12.32 -12.53 8.25
C SER A 201 -11.04 -11.72 8.05
N THR A 202 -10.73 -11.37 6.80
CA THR A 202 -9.56 -10.56 6.43
C THR A 202 -9.49 -9.26 7.23
N VAL A 203 -10.64 -8.62 7.50
CA VAL A 203 -10.73 -7.39 8.30
C VAL A 203 -10.24 -7.58 9.74
N VAL A 204 -10.50 -8.73 10.35
CA VAL A 204 -10.05 -9.00 11.73
C VAL A 204 -8.56 -9.33 11.75
N ARG A 205 -8.11 -10.23 10.86
CA ARG A 205 -6.69 -10.65 10.80
C ARG A 205 -5.76 -9.49 10.50
N ARG A 206 -6.12 -8.64 9.54
CA ARG A 206 -5.28 -7.52 9.08
C ARG A 206 -5.46 -6.24 9.92
N ARG A 207 -6.10 -6.32 11.09
CA ARG A 207 -6.35 -5.16 11.95
C ARG A 207 -5.07 -4.56 12.55
N ASN A 208 -4.10 -5.39 12.91
CA ASN A 208 -2.89 -4.93 13.57
C ASN A 208 -1.88 -4.38 12.55
N MET A 209 -1.64 -3.07 12.59
CA MET A 209 -0.67 -2.38 11.71
C MET A 209 0.75 -2.32 12.29
N ASP A 210 1.03 -3.04 13.38
CA ASP A 210 2.38 -3.25 13.92
C ASP A 210 3.16 -1.96 14.22
N GLY A 211 2.45 -0.96 14.79
CA GLY A 211 3.04 0.32 15.18
C GLY A 211 3.33 1.27 14.01
N LEU A 212 2.80 1.01 12.81
CA LEU A 212 3.01 1.82 11.60
C LEU A 212 2.92 3.33 11.88
N ARG A 213 3.86 4.10 11.36
CA ARG A 213 3.97 5.54 11.65
C ARG A 213 3.26 6.35 10.58
N LEU A 214 1.99 6.70 10.82
CA LEU A 214 1.18 7.47 9.88
C LEU A 214 1.29 8.97 10.14
N LYS A 215 1.65 9.73 9.11
CA LYS A 215 1.66 11.19 9.09
C LYS A 215 0.23 11.70 9.06
N ILE A 216 -0.19 12.35 10.13
CA ILE A 216 -1.53 12.94 10.25
C ILE A 216 -1.42 14.46 10.24
N MET A 217 -2.24 15.13 9.43
CA MET A 217 -2.27 16.58 9.39
C MET A 217 -3.56 17.13 9.98
N THR A 218 -3.42 17.93 11.05
CA THR A 218 -4.56 18.58 11.72
C THR A 218 -4.53 20.09 11.45
N VAL A 219 -5.69 20.64 11.11
CA VAL A 219 -5.92 22.07 10.91
C VAL A 219 -6.04 22.74 12.27
N VAL A 220 -5.09 23.61 12.58
CA VAL A 220 -5.08 24.47 13.77
C VAL A 220 -4.49 25.81 13.35
N THR A 221 -5.29 26.87 13.43
CA THR A 221 -4.95 28.19 12.87
C THR A 221 -3.89 28.91 13.71
N GLN A 222 -3.99 28.80 15.03
CA GLN A 222 -3.05 29.41 15.98
C GLN A 222 -2.00 28.39 16.43
N LYS A 223 -0.73 28.80 16.47
CA LYS A 223 0.32 27.89 16.97
C LYS A 223 0.12 27.70 18.47
N PRO A 224 -0.07 26.47 18.96
CA PRO A 224 -0.10 26.26 20.40
C PRO A 224 1.27 26.49 21.01
N HIS A 225 1.29 26.99 22.24
CA HIS A 225 2.51 27.17 23.04
C HIS A 225 3.06 25.83 23.56
N GLN A 226 2.17 24.87 23.79
CA GLN A 226 2.52 23.50 24.20
C GLN A 226 2.80 22.59 22.99
N PRO A 227 3.44 21.42 23.21
CA PRO A 227 3.59 20.41 22.17
C PRO A 227 2.26 20.12 21.46
N PHE A 228 2.31 19.96 20.14
CA PHE A 228 1.10 19.97 19.32
C PHE A 228 0.12 18.84 19.68
N GLU A 229 0.63 17.65 19.98
CA GLU A 229 -0.20 16.53 20.44
C GLU A 229 -0.89 16.85 21.77
N LEU A 230 -0.14 17.37 22.74
CA LEU A 230 -0.70 17.76 24.04
C LEU A 230 -1.79 18.82 23.89
N TYR A 231 -1.65 19.76 22.95
CA TYR A 231 -2.70 20.74 22.62
C TYR A 231 -4.00 20.08 22.16
N LEU A 232 -3.90 19.06 21.31
CA LEU A 232 -5.05 18.40 20.74
C LEU A 232 -5.75 17.47 21.73
N THR A 233 -5.02 16.91 22.70
CA THR A 233 -5.56 15.93 23.65
C THR A 233 -5.97 16.52 25.01
N THR A 234 -5.45 17.69 25.38
CA THR A 234 -5.74 18.30 26.69
C THR A 234 -7.04 19.12 26.65
N PRO A 235 -7.97 18.93 27.60
CA PRO A 235 -9.22 19.70 27.67
C PRO A 235 -9.02 21.11 28.28
N GLN A 236 -8.06 21.88 27.75
CA GLN A 236 -7.83 23.29 28.11
C GLN A 236 -8.26 24.20 26.96
N ASN A 237 -8.96 25.30 27.28
CA ASN A 237 -9.51 26.24 26.28
C ASN A 237 -10.31 25.49 25.19
N THR A 238 -11.25 24.63 25.61
CA THR A 238 -11.99 23.70 24.75
C THR A 238 -12.84 24.36 23.67
N HIS A 239 -13.12 25.66 23.81
CA HIS A 239 -13.78 26.47 22.79
C HIS A 239 -12.89 26.71 21.56
N LEU A 240 -11.57 26.53 21.67
CA LEU A 240 -10.63 26.67 20.56
C LEU A 240 -10.47 25.34 19.80
N ASP A 241 -10.64 25.40 18.48
CA ASP A 241 -10.46 24.27 17.57
C ASP A 241 -11.28 23.02 17.99
N SER A 242 -12.43 23.23 18.65
CA SER A 242 -13.23 22.20 19.32
C SER A 242 -13.51 21.00 18.42
N VAL A 243 -13.98 21.24 17.20
CA VAL A 243 -14.32 20.21 16.22
C VAL A 243 -13.08 19.47 15.70
N HIS A 244 -11.92 20.14 15.60
CA HIS A 244 -10.66 19.52 15.22
C HIS A 244 -10.11 18.62 16.32
N ARG A 245 -10.18 19.07 17.58
CA ARG A 245 -9.78 18.26 18.74
C ARG A 245 -10.69 17.05 18.92
N TYR A 246 -11.99 17.23 18.73
CA TYR A 246 -12.95 16.13 18.70
C TYR A 246 -12.57 15.08 17.65
N ASN A 247 -12.33 15.49 16.40
CA ASN A 247 -11.95 14.57 15.33
C ASN A 247 -10.59 13.91 15.60
N TYR A 248 -9.61 14.65 16.14
CA TYR A 248 -8.32 14.09 16.53
C TYR A 248 -8.48 13.02 17.62
N GLY A 249 -9.38 13.23 18.59
CA GLY A 249 -9.77 12.21 19.57
C GLY A 249 -10.36 10.95 18.93
N LEU A 250 -11.24 11.09 17.94
CA LEU A 250 -11.76 9.94 17.17
C LEU A 250 -10.63 9.18 16.45
N MET A 251 -9.71 9.90 15.82
CA MET A 251 -8.54 9.32 15.18
C MET A 251 -7.64 8.61 16.21
N GLY A 252 -7.54 9.13 17.43
CA GLY A 252 -6.85 8.49 18.56
C GLY A 252 -7.41 7.11 18.91
N MET A 253 -8.74 6.94 18.88
CA MET A 253 -9.34 5.61 19.06
C MET A 253 -8.99 4.64 17.93
N LEU A 254 -8.93 5.12 16.68
CA LEU A 254 -8.51 4.29 15.54
C LEU A 254 -7.04 3.88 15.65
N LYS A 255 -6.19 4.81 16.10
CA LYS A 255 -4.76 4.57 16.38
C LYS A 255 -4.59 3.39 17.35
N GLU A 256 -5.35 3.37 18.43
CA GLU A 256 -5.34 2.26 19.40
C GLU A 256 -5.93 0.97 18.81
N PHE A 257 -7.07 1.06 18.12
CA PHE A 257 -7.77 -0.10 17.57
C PHE A 257 -6.99 -0.85 16.48
N TYR A 258 -6.27 -0.12 15.62
CA TYR A 258 -5.48 -0.69 14.53
C TYR A 258 -3.98 -0.77 14.85
N ASN A 259 -3.56 -0.41 16.06
CA ASN A 259 -2.15 -0.40 16.50
C ASN A 259 -1.20 0.30 15.51
N PHE A 260 -1.43 1.59 15.27
CA PHE A 260 -0.50 2.45 14.54
C PHE A 260 -0.14 3.67 15.40
N THR A 261 0.74 4.55 14.91
CA THR A 261 1.16 5.76 15.63
C THR A 261 1.07 7.00 14.75
N PHE A 262 0.99 8.18 15.37
CA PHE A 262 0.91 9.44 14.65
C PHE A 262 2.26 10.13 14.54
N VAL A 263 2.56 10.59 13.33
CA VAL A 263 3.53 11.66 13.08
C VAL A 263 2.76 12.94 12.83
N ASN A 264 2.57 13.71 13.89
CA ASN A 264 1.72 14.89 13.87
C ASN A 264 2.29 16.03 12.99
N ARG A 265 1.43 16.58 12.12
CA ARG A 265 1.68 17.74 11.27
C ARG A 265 0.56 18.76 11.45
N ARG A 266 0.92 20.05 11.39
CA ARG A 266 -0.04 21.15 11.54
C ARG A 266 -0.14 21.94 10.25
N THR A 267 -1.34 22.33 9.89
CA THR A 267 -1.61 23.35 8.88
C THR A 267 -2.63 24.37 9.37
N LYS A 268 -2.69 25.53 8.71
CA LYS A 268 -3.70 26.57 8.98
C LYS A 268 -4.87 26.54 7.99
N SER A 269 -4.79 25.71 6.95
CA SER A 269 -5.80 25.62 5.89
C SER A 269 -6.31 24.19 5.74
N TRP A 270 -7.61 24.03 5.56
CA TRP A 270 -8.23 22.75 5.17
C TRP A 270 -7.82 22.33 3.77
N GLY A 271 -7.65 23.29 2.87
CA GLY A 271 -7.35 23.04 1.47
C GLY A 271 -8.33 23.72 0.54
N TYR A 272 -7.99 24.96 0.21
CA TYR A 272 -8.67 25.76 -0.80
C TYR A 272 -7.93 25.66 -2.12
N LEU A 273 -8.70 25.60 -3.21
CA LEU A 273 -8.14 25.60 -4.55
C LEU A 273 -7.65 27.00 -4.89
N ARG A 274 -6.35 27.14 -5.13
CA ARG A 274 -5.70 28.39 -5.53
C ARG A 274 -4.79 28.11 -6.71
N ASN A 275 -4.98 28.81 -7.82
CA ASN A 275 -4.17 28.64 -9.04
C ASN A 275 -4.08 27.16 -9.49
N GLY A 276 -5.20 26.43 -9.44
CA GLY A 276 -5.28 25.03 -9.86
C GLY A 276 -4.69 24.01 -8.87
N LYS A 277 -4.16 24.43 -7.71
CA LYS A 277 -3.62 23.52 -6.69
C LYS A 277 -4.33 23.70 -5.35
N PHE A 278 -4.59 22.61 -4.66
CA PHE A 278 -5.09 22.67 -3.28
C PHE A 278 -3.94 23.00 -2.32
N ASP A 279 -4.19 23.94 -1.41
CA ASP A 279 -3.30 24.20 -0.27
C ASP A 279 -3.63 23.32 0.94
N GLY A 280 -3.00 23.59 2.07
CA GLY A 280 -3.43 23.03 3.35
C GLY A 280 -3.43 21.50 3.44
N MET A 281 -4.38 20.97 4.21
CA MET A 281 -4.52 19.54 4.47
C MET A 281 -4.85 18.74 3.20
N ILE A 282 -5.83 19.17 2.39
CA ILE A 282 -6.14 18.52 1.11
C ILE A 282 -4.93 18.53 0.18
N GLY A 283 -4.21 19.64 0.09
CA GLY A 283 -3.02 19.74 -0.74
C GLY A 283 -1.94 18.75 -0.32
N ALA A 284 -1.69 18.64 0.98
CA ALA A 284 -0.71 17.71 1.52
C ALA A 284 -1.11 16.24 1.27
N LEU A 285 -2.40 15.90 1.42
CA LEU A 285 -2.93 14.57 1.09
C LEU A 285 -2.78 14.26 -0.41
N SER A 286 -3.19 15.19 -1.27
CA SER A 286 -3.11 15.05 -2.72
C SER A 286 -1.68 14.82 -3.22
N ARG A 287 -0.68 15.40 -2.53
CA ARG A 287 0.75 15.23 -2.84
C ARG A 287 1.42 14.07 -2.08
N ARG A 288 0.65 13.24 -1.36
CA ARG A 288 1.15 12.13 -0.51
C ARG A 288 2.18 12.57 0.55
N GLU A 289 2.15 13.85 0.94
CA GLU A 289 3.03 14.38 2.00
C GLU A 289 2.60 13.87 3.37
N VAL A 290 1.30 13.63 3.54
CA VAL A 290 0.69 13.03 4.73
C VAL A 290 -0.25 11.91 4.35
N ASP A 291 -0.47 10.99 5.28
CA ASP A 291 -1.23 9.76 5.06
C ASP A 291 -2.71 9.95 5.45
N LEU A 292 -2.98 10.77 6.48
CA LEU A 292 -4.33 10.97 7.03
C LEU A 292 -4.64 12.46 7.31
N GLY A 293 -5.90 12.84 7.10
CA GLY A 293 -6.45 14.11 7.57
C GLY A 293 -6.92 13.99 9.02
N GLY A 294 -6.38 14.80 9.91
CA GLY A 294 -6.73 14.82 11.34
C GLY A 294 -7.87 15.77 11.71
N SER A 295 -8.27 16.65 10.80
CA SER A 295 -9.41 17.54 10.96
C SER A 295 -10.62 17.09 10.15
N PRO A 296 -11.84 17.33 10.64
CA PRO A 296 -13.03 17.06 9.88
C PRO A 296 -13.18 18.07 8.73
N MET A 297 -13.92 17.65 7.72
CA MET A 297 -14.09 18.40 6.50
C MET A 297 -15.42 18.09 5.84
N PHE A 298 -16.05 19.13 5.30
CA PHE A 298 -17.24 18.96 4.48
C PHE A 298 -16.92 18.18 3.20
N PHE A 299 -17.80 17.23 2.88
CA PHE A 299 -17.79 16.56 1.59
C PHE A 299 -18.11 17.58 0.50
N ARG A 300 -17.14 17.80 -0.40
CA ARG A 300 -17.31 18.64 -1.58
C ARG A 300 -16.83 17.88 -2.80
N GLN A 301 -17.59 17.95 -3.88
CA GLN A 301 -17.30 17.23 -5.12
C GLN A 301 -15.94 17.63 -5.70
N GLU A 302 -15.53 18.89 -5.56
CA GLU A 302 -14.23 19.40 -6.01
C GLU A 302 -13.03 18.69 -5.36
N ARG A 303 -13.18 18.18 -4.12
CA ARG A 303 -12.12 17.53 -3.35
C ARG A 303 -12.07 16.02 -3.56
N HIS A 304 -13.21 15.40 -3.89
CA HIS A 304 -13.30 13.96 -4.14
C HIS A 304 -12.40 13.49 -5.30
N ARG A 305 -11.99 14.41 -6.20
CA ARG A 305 -11.05 14.10 -7.29
C ARG A 305 -9.61 13.86 -6.82
N VAL A 306 -9.25 14.33 -5.64
CA VAL A 306 -7.86 14.35 -5.16
C VAL A 306 -7.67 13.69 -3.79
N VAL A 307 -8.75 13.48 -3.04
CA VAL A 307 -8.73 12.74 -1.78
C VAL A 307 -9.95 11.83 -1.66
N SER A 308 -9.76 10.72 -0.97
CA SER A 308 -10.85 9.85 -0.53
C SER A 308 -11.32 10.27 0.86
N TYR A 309 -12.62 10.14 1.08
CA TYR A 309 -13.25 10.40 2.36
C TYR A 309 -13.57 9.08 3.07
N THR A 310 -13.55 9.10 4.41
CA THR A 310 -14.01 7.96 5.21
C THR A 310 -15.53 8.00 5.37
N THR A 311 -16.04 8.07 6.60
CA THR A 311 -17.47 8.19 6.91
C THR A 311 -17.75 9.52 7.60
N ARG A 312 -19.04 9.86 7.68
CA ARG A 312 -19.52 11.06 8.36
C ARG A 312 -19.33 10.91 9.88
N THR A 313 -18.50 11.76 10.47
CA THR A 313 -18.25 11.75 11.92
C THR A 313 -19.24 12.62 12.71
N PHE A 314 -19.82 13.66 12.12
CA PHE A 314 -20.90 14.45 12.73
C PHE A 314 -21.81 15.13 11.71
N VAL A 315 -22.93 15.65 12.20
CA VAL A 315 -23.92 16.42 11.44
C VAL A 315 -23.94 17.82 12.01
N GLU A 316 -23.62 18.82 11.20
CA GLU A 316 -23.99 20.19 11.52
C GLU A 316 -25.45 20.39 11.13
N ARG A 317 -26.32 20.71 12.10
CA ARG A 317 -27.69 21.13 11.83
C ARG A 317 -27.67 22.64 11.64
N ILE A 318 -28.07 23.08 10.46
CA ILE A 318 -28.28 24.49 10.10
C ILE A 318 -29.66 24.91 10.62
#